data_AF-A0A5D0MUA9-F1
#
_entry.id   AF-A0A5D0MUA9-F1
#
_cell.length_a   1.000
_cell.length_b   1.000
_cell.length_c   1.000
_cell.angle_alpha   90.00
_cell.angle_beta   90.00
_cell.angle_gamma   90.00
#
_symmetry.space_group_name_H-M   'P 1'
#
loop_
_entity.id
_entity.type
_entity.pdbx_description
1 polymer ?
#
loop_
_entity_poly.entity_id
_entity_poly.type
_entity_poly.pdbx_seq_one_letter_code
_entity_poly.pdbx_strand_id
1 'polypeptide(L)'
;PGFFPKIFITVFFNGSIITSFFLYVIVQPDPWYDARYFIPIAGMALGNSMNACALALDRFFDSIKNSPKHVETILVLGGTKFESVKSFFSNSIRSACLPIITNMSGVGLVFLPGMMTGQILSGTNPVVAVKYQIAIMIIITASVTFASLFSLFFAYKSVFDFKDRLKGELFE
;
A
#
# COMPACT_ATOMS: atom_id res chain seq x y z
N PRO A 1 -2.43 18.04 -13.38
CA PRO A 1 -3.09 17.22 -14.43
C PRO A 1 -2.45 15.84 -14.77
N GLY A 2 -1.35 15.38 -14.15
CA GLY A 2 -0.71 14.08 -14.50
C GLY A 2 -0.45 13.14 -13.32
N PHE A 3 -1.13 13.35 -12.19
CA PHE A 3 -0.86 12.65 -10.92
C PHE A 3 -1.58 11.30 -10.82
N PHE A 4 -2.89 11.28 -11.08
CA PHE A 4 -3.73 10.06 -11.03
C PHE A 4 -3.23 8.91 -11.92
N PRO A 5 -2.82 9.13 -13.19
CA PRO A 5 -2.33 8.05 -14.03
C PRO A 5 -1.05 7.40 -13.46
N LYS A 6 -0.16 8.18 -12.83
CA LYS A 6 1.08 7.66 -12.24
C LYS A 6 0.79 6.77 -11.04
N ILE A 7 -0.19 7.14 -10.21
CA ILE A 7 -0.62 6.31 -9.07
C ILE A 7 -1.25 5.02 -9.57
N PHE A 8 -2.15 5.11 -10.55
CA PHE A 8 -2.80 3.94 -11.12
C PHE A 8 -1.77 2.95 -11.67
N ILE A 9 -0.83 3.43 -12.49
CA ILE A 9 0.29 2.64 -13.01
C ILE A 9 1.08 2.03 -11.85
N THR A 10 1.42 2.81 -10.82
CA THR A 10 2.17 2.32 -9.66
C THR A 10 1.47 1.16 -8.96
N VAL A 11 0.17 1.30 -8.64
CA VAL A 11 -0.61 0.26 -7.95
C VAL A 11 -0.74 -0.98 -8.83
N PHE A 12 -1.03 -0.80 -10.12
CA PHE A 12 -1.20 -1.89 -11.07
C PHE A 12 0.09 -2.70 -11.28
N PHE A 13 1.21 -2.02 -11.54
CA PHE A 13 2.50 -2.68 -11.72
C PHE A 13 2.97 -3.35 -10.42
N ASN A 14 2.85 -2.67 -9.28
CA ASN A 14 3.20 -3.25 -7.99
C ASN A 14 2.38 -4.51 -7.69
N GLY A 15 1.06 -4.43 -7.82
CA GLY A 15 0.17 -5.57 -7.58
C GLY A 15 0.43 -6.72 -8.55
N SER A 16 0.69 -6.43 -9.83
CA SER A 16 1.02 -7.44 -10.84
C SER A 16 2.34 -8.14 -10.57
N ILE A 17 3.39 -7.38 -10.24
CA ILE A 17 4.72 -7.92 -9.91
C ILE A 17 4.63 -8.83 -8.69
N ILE A 18 3.96 -8.37 -7.65
CA ILE A 18 3.88 -9.10 -6.39
C ILE A 18 3.01 -10.35 -6.49
N THR A 19 1.87 -10.25 -7.17
CA THR A 19 1.01 -11.41 -7.44
C THR A 19 1.75 -12.44 -8.29
N SER A 20 2.48 -12.01 -9.32
CA SER A 20 3.28 -12.90 -10.17
C SER A 20 4.38 -13.58 -9.35
N PHE A 21 5.14 -12.81 -8.56
CA PHE A 21 6.17 -13.37 -7.67
C PHE A 21 5.58 -14.42 -6.72
N PHE A 22 4.44 -14.14 -6.11
CA PHE A 22 3.80 -15.08 -5.18
C PHE A 22 3.37 -16.38 -5.86
N LEU A 23 2.75 -16.29 -7.03
CA LEU A 23 2.28 -17.47 -7.76
C LEU A 23 3.43 -18.30 -8.32
N TYR A 24 4.45 -17.67 -8.90
CA TYR A 24 5.57 -18.38 -9.53
C TYR A 24 6.59 -18.93 -8.53
N VAL A 25 6.82 -18.26 -7.40
CA VAL A 25 7.87 -18.66 -6.45
C VAL A 25 7.31 -19.45 -5.28
N ILE A 26 6.18 -19.02 -4.71
CA ILE A 26 5.67 -19.55 -3.44
C ILE A 26 4.63 -20.63 -3.66
N VAL A 27 3.59 -20.36 -4.45
CA VAL A 27 2.46 -21.30 -4.61
C VAL A 27 2.77 -22.38 -5.63
N GLN A 28 3.40 -22.02 -6.76
CA GLN A 28 3.70 -22.92 -7.88
C GLN A 28 2.49 -23.81 -8.26
N PRO A 29 1.30 -23.22 -8.53
CA PRO A 29 0.16 -24.02 -8.93
C PRO A 29 0.39 -24.60 -10.33
N ASP A 30 -0.06 -25.83 -10.54
CA ASP A 30 -0.09 -26.47 -11.85
C ASP A 30 -1.55 -26.56 -12.32
N PRO A 31 -1.98 -25.78 -13.33
CA PRO A 31 -1.26 -24.73 -14.06
C PRO A 31 -1.19 -23.38 -13.31
N TRP A 32 -0.24 -22.52 -13.70
CA TRP A 32 0.05 -21.24 -12.99
C TRP A 32 -1.14 -20.27 -12.92
N TYR A 33 -2.11 -20.41 -13.83
CA TYR A 33 -3.33 -19.60 -13.94
C TYR A 33 -4.53 -20.23 -13.24
N ASP A 34 -4.35 -21.21 -12.36
CA ASP A 34 -5.46 -21.80 -11.60
C ASP A 34 -6.27 -20.70 -10.89
N ALA A 35 -7.52 -20.55 -11.32
CA ALA A 35 -8.43 -19.50 -10.88
C ALA A 35 -8.65 -19.50 -9.36
N ARG A 36 -8.52 -20.65 -8.70
CA ARG A 36 -8.69 -20.81 -7.24
C ARG A 36 -7.63 -20.04 -6.44
N TYR A 37 -6.44 -19.84 -7.03
CA TYR A 37 -5.33 -19.11 -6.42
C TYR A 37 -5.18 -17.73 -7.04
N PHE A 38 -5.18 -17.65 -8.38
CA PHE A 38 -4.92 -16.41 -9.09
C PHE A 38 -5.94 -15.32 -8.75
N ILE A 39 -7.24 -15.61 -8.84
CA ILE A 39 -8.29 -14.59 -8.67
C ILE A 39 -8.27 -13.99 -7.26
N PRO A 40 -8.27 -14.79 -6.17
CA PRO A 40 -8.24 -14.23 -4.83
C PRO A 40 -6.96 -13.47 -4.52
N ILE A 41 -5.79 -14.00 -4.90
CA ILE A 41 -4.50 -13.38 -4.56
C ILE A 41 -4.31 -12.07 -5.31
N ALA A 42 -4.62 -12.04 -6.61
CA ALA A 42 -4.56 -10.82 -7.43
C ALA A 42 -5.51 -9.75 -6.88
N GLY A 43 -6.76 -10.14 -6.59
CA GLY A 43 -7.76 -9.24 -6.03
C GLY A 43 -7.36 -8.68 -4.67
N MET A 44 -6.83 -9.51 -3.77
CA MET A 44 -6.36 -9.07 -2.47
C MET A 44 -5.14 -8.17 -2.56
N ALA A 45 -4.15 -8.50 -3.40
CA ALA A 45 -2.95 -7.69 -3.56
C ALA A 45 -3.29 -6.30 -4.11
N LEU A 46 -4.11 -6.23 -5.17
CA LEU A 46 -4.54 -4.96 -5.78
C LEU A 46 -5.45 -4.17 -4.84
N GLY A 47 -6.47 -4.81 -4.27
CA GLY A 47 -7.45 -4.14 -3.41
C GLY A 47 -6.83 -3.55 -2.13
N ASN A 48 -5.99 -4.32 -1.43
CA ASN A 48 -5.30 -3.83 -0.24
C ASN A 48 -4.31 -2.71 -0.59
N SER A 49 -3.55 -2.85 -1.68
CA SER A 49 -2.61 -1.81 -2.12
C SER A 49 -3.33 -0.52 -2.51
N MET A 50 -4.47 -0.62 -3.22
CA MET A 50 -5.27 0.53 -3.60
C MET A 50 -5.81 1.29 -2.37
N ASN A 51 -6.37 0.57 -1.40
CA ASN A 51 -6.88 1.17 -0.17
C ASN A 51 -5.75 1.84 0.65
N ALA A 52 -4.60 1.17 0.77
CA ALA A 52 -3.46 1.72 1.46
C ALA A 52 -2.90 2.97 0.77
N CYS A 53 -2.79 2.96 -0.56
CA CYS A 53 -2.38 4.13 -1.33
C CYS A 53 -3.36 5.29 -1.16
N ALA A 54 -4.67 5.04 -1.24
CA ALA A 54 -5.67 6.08 -1.02
C ALA A 54 -5.51 6.72 0.36
N LEU A 55 -5.40 5.90 1.41
CA LEU A 55 -5.20 6.38 2.78
C LEU A 55 -3.87 7.12 2.96
N ALA A 56 -2.78 6.63 2.36
CA ALA A 56 -1.48 7.29 2.41
C ALA A 56 -1.54 8.69 1.78
N LEU A 57 -2.12 8.79 0.59
CA LEU A 57 -2.21 10.04 -0.16
C LEU A 57 -3.11 11.04 0.55
N ASP A 58 -4.28 10.61 0.98
CA ASP A 58 -5.25 11.41 1.72
C ASP A 58 -4.60 12.03 2.97
N ARG A 59 -3.95 11.18 3.79
CA ARG A 59 -3.22 11.64 4.98
C ARG A 59 -2.08 12.59 4.66
N PHE A 60 -1.35 12.36 3.58
CA PHE A 60 -0.23 13.19 3.18
C PHE A 60 -0.69 14.59 2.75
N PHE A 61 -1.69 14.65 1.87
CA PHE A 61 -2.24 15.91 1.39
C PHE A 61 -2.94 16.69 2.50
N ASP A 62 -3.74 16.02 3.33
CA ASP A 62 -4.38 16.64 4.48
C ASP A 62 -3.37 17.21 5.47
N SER A 63 -2.29 16.48 5.76
CA SER A 63 -1.27 16.96 6.69
C SER A 63 -0.56 18.22 6.18
N ILE A 64 -0.30 18.29 4.88
CA ILE A 64 0.29 19.47 4.24
C ILE A 64 -0.72 20.63 4.21
N LYS A 65 -1.98 20.35 3.87
CA LYS A 65 -3.05 21.35 3.80
C LYS A 65 -3.32 22.00 5.18
N ASN A 66 -3.26 21.20 6.23
CA ASN A 66 -3.49 21.65 7.60
C ASN A 66 -2.27 22.31 8.25
N SER A 67 -1.06 22.17 7.69
CA SER A 67 0.18 22.70 8.27
C SER A 67 1.13 23.33 7.24
N PRO A 68 0.66 24.24 6.37
CA PRO A 68 1.52 24.85 5.33
C PRO A 68 2.66 25.66 5.94
N LYS A 69 2.40 26.37 7.04
CA LYS A 69 3.41 27.17 7.76
C LYS A 69 4.60 26.34 8.21
N HIS A 70 4.40 25.06 8.57
CA HIS A 70 5.49 24.18 8.97
C HIS A 70 6.44 23.91 7.80
N VAL A 71 5.87 23.61 6.63
CA VAL A 71 6.62 23.37 5.40
C VAL A 71 7.39 24.61 4.98
N GLU A 72 6.74 25.77 4.96
CA GLU A 72 7.36 27.05 4.60
C GLU A 72 8.48 27.45 5.57
N THR A 73 8.28 27.26 6.87
CA THR A 73 9.31 27.57 7.88
C THR A 73 10.60 26.79 7.62
N ILE A 74 10.49 25.48 7.35
CA ILE A 74 11.66 24.64 7.06
C ILE A 74 12.36 25.10 5.78
N LEU A 75 11.61 25.45 4.74
CA LEU A 75 12.17 25.94 3.49
C LEU A 75 12.89 27.29 3.66
N VAL A 76 12.32 28.23 4.43
CA VAL A 76 12.94 29.54 4.71
C VAL A 76 14.20 29.42 5.55
N LEU A 77 14.27 28.43 6.44
CA LEU A 77 15.47 28.10 7.21
C LEU A 77 16.55 27.38 6.36
N GLY A 78 16.33 27.19 5.05
CA GLY A 78 17.28 26.55 4.14
C GLY A 78 17.20 25.02 4.11
N GLY A 79 16.15 24.43 4.69
CA GLY A 79 15.92 22.98 4.65
C GLY A 79 15.51 22.49 3.26
N THR A 80 15.77 21.21 2.99
CA THR A 80 15.42 20.58 1.72
C THR A 80 13.91 20.31 1.60
N LYS A 81 13.42 20.18 0.36
CA LYS A 81 12.03 19.79 0.07
C LYS A 81 11.59 18.50 0.77
N PHE A 82 12.49 17.54 0.90
CA PHE A 82 12.16 16.28 1.56
C PHE A 82 12.09 16.44 3.08
N GLU A 83 12.99 17.21 3.68
CA GLU A 83 12.96 17.50 5.12
C GLU A 83 11.69 18.23 5.53
N SER A 84 11.19 19.14 4.69
CA SER A 84 9.98 19.90 4.99
C SER A 84 8.70 19.05 5.01
N VAL A 85 8.70 17.87 4.38
CA VAL A 85 7.55 16.93 4.37
C VAL A 85 7.83 15.58 5.02
N LYS A 86 9.04 15.35 5.54
CA LYS A 86 9.50 14.05 6.05
C LYS A 86 8.56 13.48 7.13
N SER A 87 8.13 14.33 8.07
CA SER A 87 7.22 13.93 9.14
C SER A 87 5.87 13.49 8.58
N PHE A 88 5.29 14.26 7.65
CA PHE A 88 4.03 13.94 6.99
C PHE A 88 4.13 12.66 6.17
N PHE A 89 5.24 12.47 5.45
CA PHE A 89 5.52 11.26 4.68
C PHE A 89 5.56 10.01 5.58
N SER A 90 6.33 10.06 6.67
CA SER A 90 6.45 8.94 7.62
C SER A 90 5.11 8.60 8.29
N ASN A 91 4.35 9.62 8.70
CA ASN A 91 3.05 9.42 9.33
C ASN A 91 2.03 8.82 8.34
N SER A 92 2.07 9.23 7.07
CA SER A 92 1.19 8.72 6.03
C SER A 92 1.44 7.23 5.74
N ILE A 93 2.71 6.81 5.68
CA ILE A 93 3.06 5.38 5.54
C ILE A 93 2.56 4.58 6.74
N ARG A 94 2.77 5.10 7.95
CA ARG A 94 2.32 4.44 9.17
C ARG A 94 0.80 4.27 9.19
N SER A 95 0.05 5.30 8.80
CA SER A 95 -1.41 5.24 8.68
C SER A 95 -1.86 4.22 7.63
N ALA A 96 -1.17 4.13 6.49
CA ALA A 96 -1.49 3.18 5.43
C ALA A 96 -1.18 1.72 5.78
N CYS A 97 -0.12 1.47 6.55
CA CYS A 97 0.28 0.12 6.96
C CYS A 97 -0.47 -0.38 8.21
N LEU A 98 -1.03 0.52 9.02
CA LEU A 98 -1.70 0.16 10.27
C LEU A 98 -2.83 -0.89 10.08
N PRO A 99 -3.73 -0.77 9.09
CA PRO A 99 -4.82 -1.73 8.92
C PRO A 99 -4.34 -3.16 8.68
N ILE A 100 -3.31 -3.35 7.84
CA ILE A 100 -2.80 -4.69 7.53
C ILE A 100 -2.05 -5.31 8.73
N ILE A 101 -1.32 -4.50 9.49
CA ILE A 101 -0.63 -4.94 10.72
C ILE A 101 -1.66 -5.37 11.78
N THR A 102 -2.69 -4.55 12.00
CA THR A 102 -3.76 -4.88 12.97
C THR A 102 -4.51 -6.14 12.55
N ASN A 103 -4.86 -6.27 11.26
CA ASN A 103 -5.48 -7.48 10.72
C ASN A 103 -4.60 -8.73 10.95
N MET A 104 -3.29 -8.62 10.65
CA MET A 104 -2.34 -9.71 10.86
C MET A 104 -2.24 -10.13 12.33
N SER A 105 -2.33 -9.19 13.27
CA SER A 105 -2.25 -9.49 14.72
C SER A 105 -3.45 -10.28 15.25
N GLY A 106 -4.64 -10.08 14.66
CA GLY A 106 -5.87 -10.77 15.06
C GLY A 106 -6.12 -12.08 14.31
N VAL A 107 -5.42 -12.30 13.19
CA VAL A 107 -5.63 -13.44 12.31
C VAL A 107 -5.27 -14.75 13.01
N GLY A 108 -6.14 -15.76 12.93
CA GLY A 108 -5.92 -17.07 13.55
C GLY A 108 -6.22 -17.15 15.06
N LEU A 109 -6.25 -16.02 15.76
CA LEU A 109 -6.63 -15.95 17.19
C LEU A 109 -8.08 -15.47 17.38
N VAL A 110 -8.44 -14.36 16.74
CA VAL A 110 -9.75 -13.71 16.91
C VAL A 110 -10.69 -14.08 15.76
N PHE A 111 -10.15 -14.22 14.54
CA PHE A 111 -10.93 -14.59 13.37
C PHE A 111 -10.09 -15.37 12.36
N LEU A 112 -10.77 -16.22 11.58
CA LEU A 112 -10.20 -16.94 10.45
C LEU A 112 -10.57 -16.24 9.14
N PRO A 113 -9.59 -15.87 8.28
CA PRO A 113 -9.87 -15.25 6.99
C PRO A 113 -10.79 -16.11 6.12
N GLY A 114 -11.66 -15.47 5.34
CA GLY A 114 -12.68 -16.18 4.54
C GLY A 114 -12.11 -17.25 3.61
N MET A 115 -10.97 -16.99 2.96
CA MET A 115 -10.29 -17.96 2.10
C MET A 115 -9.78 -19.17 2.89
N MET A 116 -9.18 -18.94 4.06
CA MET A 116 -8.67 -19.98 4.94
C MET A 116 -9.83 -20.85 5.48
N THR A 117 -10.91 -20.22 5.96
CA THR A 117 -12.11 -20.93 6.42
C THR A 117 -12.74 -21.73 5.28
N GLY A 118 -12.85 -21.16 4.08
CA GLY A 118 -13.37 -21.86 2.90
C GLY A 118 -12.54 -23.07 2.49
N GLN A 119 -11.21 -22.98 2.57
CA GLN A 119 -10.30 -24.12 2.34
C GLN A 119 -10.50 -25.22 3.38
N ILE A 120 -10.63 -24.86 4.66
CA ILE A 120 -10.88 -25.83 5.74
C ILE A 120 -12.23 -26.52 5.55
N LEU A 121 -13.30 -25.75 5.28
CA LEU A 121 -14.66 -26.28 5.08
C LEU A 121 -14.78 -27.15 3.83
N SER A 122 -13.95 -26.93 2.81
CA SER A 122 -13.90 -27.77 1.60
C SER A 122 -13.07 -29.05 1.75
N GLY A 123 -12.56 -29.33 2.96
CA GLY A 123 -11.81 -30.55 3.27
C GLY A 123 -10.30 -30.45 3.06
N THR A 124 -9.76 -29.24 2.84
CA THR A 124 -8.30 -29.05 2.79
C THR A 124 -7.70 -29.21 4.18
N ASN A 125 -6.50 -29.78 4.27
CA ASN A 125 -5.80 -29.91 5.54
C ASN A 125 -5.62 -28.54 6.23
N PRO A 126 -6.10 -28.35 7.47
CA PRO A 126 -6.02 -27.07 8.17
C PRO A 126 -4.60 -26.51 8.30
N VAL A 127 -3.60 -27.38 8.49
CA VAL A 127 -2.19 -26.96 8.60
C VAL A 127 -1.70 -26.32 7.30
N VAL A 128 -2.17 -26.83 6.16
CA VAL A 128 -1.83 -26.29 4.84
C VAL A 128 -2.51 -24.94 4.63
N ALA A 129 -3.80 -24.82 4.96
CA ALA A 129 -4.54 -23.56 4.85
C ALA A 129 -3.93 -22.44 5.71
N VAL A 130 -3.50 -22.74 6.95
CA VAL A 130 -2.79 -21.78 7.81
C VAL A 130 -1.50 -21.28 7.16
N LYS A 131 -0.65 -22.19 6.66
CA LYS A 131 0.64 -21.84 6.04
C LYS A 131 0.46 -20.93 4.84
N TYR A 132 -0.50 -21.23 3.98
CA TYR A 132 -0.83 -20.37 2.85
C TYR A 132 -1.31 -18.99 3.31
N GLN A 133 -2.18 -18.94 4.31
CA GLN A 133 -2.70 -17.66 4.80
C GLN A 133 -1.60 -16.77 5.38
N ILE A 134 -0.64 -17.33 6.13
CA ILE A 134 0.52 -16.58 6.64
C ILE A 134 1.34 -16.02 5.47
N ALA A 135 1.63 -16.83 4.46
CA ALA A 135 2.36 -16.38 3.27
C ALA A 135 1.62 -15.25 2.53
N ILE A 136 0.29 -15.37 2.39
CA ILE A 136 -0.56 -14.34 1.78
C ILE A 136 -0.52 -13.03 2.59
N MET A 137 -0.56 -13.10 3.92
CA MET A 137 -0.51 -11.89 4.76
C MET A 137 0.83 -11.16 4.64
N ILE A 138 1.94 -11.91 4.59
CA ILE A 138 3.28 -11.34 4.40
C ILE A 138 3.37 -10.64 3.05
N ILE A 139 2.91 -11.29 1.98
CA ILE A 139 3.03 -10.73 0.63
C ILE A 139 2.13 -9.51 0.42
N ILE A 140 0.91 -9.52 0.96
CA ILE A 140 0.01 -8.37 0.93
C ILE A 140 0.62 -7.21 1.70
N THR A 141 1.25 -7.47 2.85
CA THR A 141 1.93 -6.42 3.63
C THR A 141 3.06 -5.79 2.83
N ALA A 142 3.91 -6.59 2.19
CA ALA A 142 4.94 -6.08 1.30
C ALA A 142 4.33 -5.25 0.15
N SER A 143 3.25 -5.73 -0.46
CA SER A 143 2.52 -5.02 -1.52
C SER A 143 2.02 -3.66 -1.10
N VAL A 144 1.36 -3.62 0.05
CA VAL A 144 0.86 -2.38 0.64
C VAL A 144 2.00 -1.41 0.89
N THR A 145 3.09 -1.86 1.51
CA THR A 145 4.23 -0.99 1.82
C THR A 145 4.87 -0.42 0.55
N PHE A 146 5.16 -1.24 -0.46
CA PHE A 146 5.75 -0.77 -1.71
C PHE A 146 4.81 0.18 -2.46
N ALA A 147 3.52 -0.18 -2.62
CA ALA A 147 2.55 0.67 -3.29
C ALA A 147 2.44 2.05 -2.62
N SER A 148 2.38 2.07 -1.28
CA SER A 148 2.29 3.30 -0.48
C SER A 148 3.54 4.16 -0.64
N LEU A 149 4.73 3.55 -0.57
CA LEU A 149 6.01 4.23 -0.73
C LEU A 149 6.15 4.89 -2.10
N PHE A 150 5.90 4.15 -3.18
CA PHE A 150 6.00 4.68 -4.54
C PHE A 150 4.95 5.76 -4.79
N SER A 151 3.71 5.55 -4.34
CA SER A 151 2.64 6.54 -4.50
C SER A 151 2.95 7.85 -3.78
N LEU A 152 3.44 7.77 -2.53
CA LEU A 152 3.87 8.94 -1.77
C LEU A 152 5.10 9.62 -2.38
N PHE A 153 6.04 8.86 -2.95
CA PHE A 153 7.19 9.44 -3.64
C PHE A 153 6.75 10.27 -4.87
N PHE A 154 5.78 9.78 -5.64
CA PHE A 154 5.19 10.54 -6.73
C PHE A 154 4.37 11.74 -6.24
N ALA A 155 3.65 11.59 -5.12
CA ALA A 155 2.88 12.68 -4.50
C ALA A 155 3.79 13.81 -4.02
N TYR A 156 4.85 13.48 -3.29
CA TYR A 156 5.90 14.40 -2.87
C TYR A 156 6.42 15.24 -4.03
N LYS A 157 6.77 14.61 -5.16
CA LYS A 157 7.23 15.33 -6.35
C LYS A 157 6.16 16.24 -6.98
N SER A 158 4.88 15.95 -6.75
CA SER A 158 3.78 16.74 -7.30
C SER A 158 3.46 18.00 -6.49
N VAL A 159 3.77 18.00 -5.19
CA VAL A 159 3.45 19.09 -4.23
C VAL A 159 4.25 20.36 -4.48
N PHE A 160 5.49 20.24 -4.96
CA PHE A 160 6.38 21.39 -5.18
C PHE A 160 6.31 21.89 -6.62
N ASP A 161 6.38 23.21 -6.79
CA ASP A 161 6.52 23.89 -8.07
C ASP A 161 7.99 23.98 -8.53
N PHE A 162 8.25 24.41 -9.77
CA PHE A 162 9.60 24.57 -10.34
C PHE A 162 10.50 25.52 -9.55
N LYS A 163 9.90 26.44 -8.77
CA LYS A 163 10.60 27.38 -7.88
C LYS A 163 10.75 26.89 -6.44
N ASP A 164 10.59 25.58 -6.20
CA ASP A 164 10.63 24.94 -4.87
C ASP A 164 9.61 25.51 -3.87
N ARG A 165 8.52 26.09 -4.38
CA ARG A 165 7.40 26.61 -3.59
C ARG A 165 6.31 25.55 -3.48
N LEU A 166 5.59 25.59 -2.38
CA LEU A 166 4.36 24.81 -2.21
C LEU A 166 3.33 25.28 -3.25
N LYS A 167 2.73 24.36 -4.00
CA LYS A 167 1.69 24.74 -4.97
C LYS A 167 0.43 25.23 -4.26
N GLY A 168 -0.02 26.44 -4.60
CA GLY A 168 -1.27 27.02 -4.10
C GLY A 168 -2.52 26.24 -4.51
N GLU A 169 -2.49 25.58 -5.68
CA GLU A 169 -3.59 24.72 -6.18
C GLU A 169 -3.93 23.54 -5.25
N LEU A 170 -3.07 23.21 -4.29
CA LEU A 170 -3.34 22.18 -3.29
C LEU A 170 -4.29 22.66 -2.16
N PHE A 171 -4.53 23.97 -2.08
CA PHE A 171 -5.27 24.63 -1.01
C PHE A 171 -6.63 25.18 -1.43
N GLU A 172 -6.87 25.34 -2.74
CA GLU A 172 -8.20 25.60 -3.33
C GLU A 172 -9.08 24.35 -3.31
#